data_AF-M7B772-F1
#
_entry.id   AF-M7B772-F1
#
_cell.length_a   1.000
_cell.length_b   1.000
_cell.length_c   1.000
_cell.angle_alpha   90.00
_cell.angle_beta   90.00
_cell.angle_gamma   90.00
#
_symmetry.space_group_name_H-M   'P 1'
#
loop_
_entity.id
_entity.type
_entity.pdbx_description
1 polymer ?
#
loop_
_entity_poly.entity_id
_entity_poly.type
_entity_poly.pdbx_seq_one_letter_code
_entity_poly.pdbx_strand_id
1 'polypeptide(L)'
;MQMRQYFQSRDRSCHVEHCDVMQAVLLQAIEQNNFQLLLTVVKHSFWSLETGTDCRSCEIDKKAPAPLESPGWILLWTGSWGEKPEWPPSTPCQKVNTREKDAMKWKVLNLTSKLPLRLTNIHYYLPHLREHENSLYPNVVIGQGRTGVSLVMGIPTVKRGKQSYLLGTLNSLFYEMSAEQKNDCVVVIFVAEVNAEYVNSIAESVRTSFPNEVQSGVLEVISPLASYYPDFSNLKETFGDSKERVRWRTKQNLDYSFLMLYAQPKGTFYLQLEDDIVAKPQYIQKIKNFALKQPSDEWMILEFSQLGFIGKLFRTKDLPLIVEFFLMFYKDKPIDWLLDHFLWVKVCNPEKDPKHCEQQKAYLRIRSKPSLFQHVGIHSSLVGKIQNLKDKDFGKNMLHKAHVNPPAKVTTSLRIFQHYTLEKAYEGMDCFWAFSPVAGDYILFTFLQPLKAEGYLFRSGNMEHPGDKLFNTTVEVWPAAETELLKDAVGNGGKVNDQTTKDGYLKIGTFDNGIAEGIISPSVGKIQAIRLSIHSDSPVWALLSEILIKTS
;
A
#
# COMPACT_ATOMS: atom_id res chain seq x y z
N MET A 1 8.19 49.56 -59.21
CA MET A 1 7.93 48.49 -60.20
C MET A 1 8.99 47.42 -59.98
N GLN A 2 8.56 46.18 -59.67
CA GLN A 2 9.31 44.91 -59.59
C GLN A 2 10.52 44.78 -58.64
N MET A 3 10.31 44.09 -57.51
CA MET A 3 11.16 43.00 -56.94
C MET A 3 10.78 42.77 -55.47
N ARG A 4 9.75 41.95 -55.21
CA ARG A 4 9.47 41.30 -53.90
C ARG A 4 8.30 40.32 -54.07
N GLN A 5 8.50 39.22 -54.81
CA GLN A 5 7.47 38.19 -54.92
C GLN A 5 7.95 36.77 -55.28
N TYR A 6 9.22 36.41 -55.03
CA TYR A 6 9.73 35.08 -55.44
C TYR A 6 10.30 34.18 -54.31
N PHE A 7 10.09 34.51 -53.04
CA PHE A 7 10.61 33.69 -51.91
C PHE A 7 9.58 33.35 -50.82
N GLN A 8 8.27 33.36 -51.13
CA GLN A 8 7.22 33.04 -50.14
C GLN A 8 6.33 31.83 -50.46
N SER A 9 6.64 31.01 -51.47
CA SER A 9 5.77 29.87 -51.86
C SER A 9 6.36 28.47 -51.69
N ARG A 10 7.60 28.31 -51.18
CA ARG A 10 8.22 26.97 -51.04
C ARG A 10 8.32 26.40 -49.62
N ASP A 11 8.26 27.23 -48.57
CA ASP A 11 8.30 26.72 -47.18
C ASP A 11 6.92 26.30 -46.63
N ARG A 12 5.82 26.67 -47.30
CA ARG A 12 4.48 26.23 -46.88
C ARG A 12 4.04 24.88 -47.48
N SER A 13 4.67 24.37 -48.54
CA SER A 13 4.26 23.08 -49.11
C SER A 13 4.83 21.88 -48.36
N CYS A 14 6.10 21.93 -47.91
CA CYS A 14 6.71 20.83 -47.14
C CYS A 14 6.05 20.63 -45.75
N HIS A 15 5.65 21.71 -45.08
CA HIS A 15 5.00 21.61 -43.76
C HIS A 15 3.57 21.05 -43.82
N VAL A 16 2.86 21.33 -44.90
CA VAL A 16 1.50 20.82 -45.15
C VAL A 16 1.58 19.35 -45.61
N GLU A 17 2.49 19.01 -46.52
CA GLU A 17 2.64 17.62 -47.01
C GLU A 17 3.06 16.62 -45.93
N HIS A 18 3.93 16.98 -44.98
CA HIS A 18 4.35 16.05 -43.92
C HIS A 18 3.27 15.82 -42.83
N CYS A 19 2.48 16.85 -42.50
CA CYS A 19 1.33 16.70 -41.59
C CYS A 19 0.20 15.92 -42.27
N ASP A 20 -0.07 16.20 -43.55
CA ASP A 20 -1.10 15.52 -44.32
C ASP A 20 -0.77 14.02 -44.52
N VAL A 21 0.51 13.67 -44.70
CA VAL A 21 0.94 12.26 -44.77
C VAL A 21 0.76 11.54 -43.43
N MET A 22 1.10 12.17 -42.30
CA MET A 22 0.89 11.57 -40.97
C MET A 22 -0.61 11.42 -40.64
N GLN A 23 -1.44 12.39 -41.04
CA GLN A 23 -2.87 12.36 -40.85
C GLN A 23 -3.55 11.33 -41.78
N ALA A 24 -3.08 11.19 -43.01
CA ALA A 24 -3.51 10.16 -43.95
C ALA A 24 -3.11 8.75 -43.48
N VAL A 25 -1.90 8.57 -42.95
CA VAL A 25 -1.43 7.30 -42.37
C VAL A 25 -2.19 6.95 -41.09
N LEU A 26 -2.56 7.94 -40.27
CA LEU A 26 -3.40 7.73 -39.09
C LEU A 26 -4.84 7.33 -39.47
N LEU A 27 -5.43 8.00 -40.45
CA LEU A 27 -6.76 7.66 -41.00
C LEU A 27 -6.75 6.26 -41.62
N GLN A 28 -5.70 5.91 -42.38
CA GLN A 28 -5.53 4.58 -42.96
C GLN A 28 -5.31 3.51 -41.87
N ALA A 29 -4.61 3.82 -40.78
CA ALA A 29 -4.44 2.91 -39.65
C ALA A 29 -5.76 2.66 -38.90
N ILE A 30 -6.61 3.68 -38.78
CA ILE A 30 -7.95 3.60 -38.17
C ILE A 30 -8.88 2.78 -39.08
N GLU A 31 -8.91 3.06 -40.38
CA GLU A 31 -9.75 2.33 -41.35
C GLU A 31 -9.35 0.86 -41.49
N GLN A 32 -8.06 0.53 -41.36
CA GLN A 32 -7.57 -0.85 -41.47
C GLN A 32 -7.49 -1.59 -40.13
N ASN A 33 -7.89 -0.96 -39.03
CA ASN A 33 -7.76 -1.51 -37.67
C ASN A 33 -6.32 -2.00 -37.37
N ASN A 34 -5.32 -1.31 -37.94
CA ASN A 34 -3.92 -1.73 -37.95
C ASN A 34 -3.15 -1.10 -36.79
N PHE A 35 -3.24 -1.73 -35.63
CA PHE A 35 -2.67 -1.25 -34.36
C PHE A 35 -1.15 -1.04 -34.39
N GLN A 36 -0.40 -1.78 -35.22
CA GLN A 36 1.06 -1.61 -35.34
C GLN A 36 1.44 -0.27 -35.97
N LEU A 37 0.69 0.15 -36.99
CA LEU A 37 0.92 1.43 -37.66
C LEU A 37 0.58 2.59 -36.72
N LEU A 38 -0.51 2.44 -35.96
CA LEU A 38 -0.96 3.41 -34.95
C LEU A 38 0.08 3.60 -33.83
N LEU A 39 0.69 2.52 -33.35
CA LEU A 39 1.76 2.56 -32.36
C LEU A 39 3.04 3.24 -32.87
N THR A 40 3.41 3.00 -34.13
CA THR A 40 4.58 3.66 -34.74
C THR A 40 4.37 5.17 -34.88
N VAL A 41 3.18 5.59 -35.31
CA VAL A 41 2.82 7.03 -35.42
C VAL A 41 2.86 7.70 -34.04
N VAL A 42 2.23 7.08 -33.02
CA VAL A 42 2.23 7.60 -31.65
C VAL A 42 3.65 7.69 -31.05
N LYS A 43 4.49 6.67 -31.27
CA LYS A 43 5.89 6.66 -30.80
C LYS A 43 6.73 7.74 -31.47
N HIS A 44 6.54 7.98 -32.77
CA HIS A 44 7.28 9.03 -33.50
C HIS A 44 6.89 10.44 -33.05
N SER A 45 5.60 10.70 -32.85
CA SER A 45 5.11 11.98 -32.32
C SER A 45 5.68 12.27 -30.93
N PHE A 46 5.78 11.24 -30.07
CA PHE A 46 6.37 11.36 -28.74
C PHE A 46 7.86 11.70 -28.77
N TRP A 47 8.64 11.10 -29.68
CA TRP A 47 10.08 11.35 -29.76
C TRP A 47 10.40 12.78 -30.20
N SER A 48 9.61 13.34 -31.11
CA SER A 48 9.78 14.72 -31.61
C SER A 48 9.51 15.80 -30.56
N LEU A 49 8.68 15.52 -29.55
CA LEU A 49 8.32 16.47 -28.49
C LEU A 49 9.38 16.55 -27.37
N GLU A 50 10.22 15.52 -27.20
CA GLU A 50 11.23 15.48 -26.13
C GLU A 50 12.61 16.01 -26.53
N THR A 51 12.95 16.03 -27.82
CA THR A 51 14.28 16.45 -28.29
C THR A 51 14.39 17.94 -28.63
N GLY A 52 13.29 18.69 -28.66
CA GLY A 52 13.30 20.12 -29.03
C GLY A 52 13.89 20.39 -30.43
N THR A 53 13.98 19.38 -31.28
CA THR A 53 14.53 19.50 -32.64
C THR A 53 13.47 20.10 -33.56
N ASP A 54 13.58 21.41 -33.78
CA ASP A 54 13.02 22.07 -34.96
C ASP A 54 13.58 21.36 -36.21
N CYS A 55 12.73 20.87 -37.11
CA CYS A 55 13.12 20.21 -38.35
C CYS A 55 13.79 21.22 -39.30
N ARG A 56 15.06 21.56 -39.02
CA ARG A 56 15.92 22.32 -39.93
C ARG A 56 17.24 21.57 -40.16
N SER A 57 17.23 20.64 -41.11
CA SER A 57 18.33 20.47 -42.06
C SER A 57 17.93 19.46 -43.15
N CYS A 58 17.57 19.99 -44.33
CA CYS A 58 17.77 19.28 -45.58
C CYS A 58 19.11 19.75 -46.14
N GLU A 59 20.16 18.94 -46.03
CA GLU A 59 21.30 19.02 -46.94
C GLU A 59 21.40 17.70 -47.69
N ILE A 60 21.01 17.78 -48.96
CA ILE A 60 21.30 16.79 -49.99
C ILE A 60 22.77 17.00 -50.35
N ASP A 61 23.62 16.01 -50.10
CA ASP A 61 24.88 15.93 -50.84
C ASP A 61 25.10 14.55 -51.44
N LYS A 62 25.18 14.55 -52.77
CA LYS A 62 25.42 13.38 -53.62
C LYS A 62 26.91 13.09 -53.61
N LYS A 63 27.31 11.84 -53.33
CA LYS A 63 28.37 11.12 -54.08
C LYS A 63 28.55 9.69 -53.55
N ALA A 64 28.30 8.71 -54.42
CA ALA A 64 28.96 7.40 -54.39
C ALA A 64 30.31 7.52 -55.12
N PRO A 65 31.28 6.62 -54.86
CA PRO A 65 31.28 5.33 -55.58
C PRO A 65 31.70 4.09 -54.74
N ALA A 66 31.05 2.95 -55.09
CA ALA A 66 31.51 1.57 -55.35
C ALA A 66 32.77 0.92 -54.69
N PRO A 67 32.82 -0.45 -54.65
CA PRO A 67 33.30 -1.25 -53.52
C PRO A 67 34.67 -1.94 -53.73
N LEU A 68 35.25 -2.49 -52.67
CA LEU A 68 36.41 -3.38 -52.71
C LEU A 68 36.27 -4.56 -51.73
N GLU A 69 35.97 -5.71 -52.34
CA GLU A 69 36.56 -7.05 -52.19
C GLU A 69 37.12 -7.54 -50.83
N SER A 70 36.58 -8.70 -50.43
CA SER A 70 37.21 -9.76 -49.62
C SER A 70 38.44 -10.38 -50.32
N PRO A 71 39.38 -11.04 -49.60
CA PRO A 71 39.28 -12.51 -49.38
C PRO A 71 39.93 -12.96 -48.03
N GLY A 72 39.77 -14.15 -47.45
CA GLY A 72 39.10 -15.41 -47.74
C GLY A 72 39.73 -16.54 -46.87
N TRP A 73 39.01 -17.66 -46.68
CA TRP A 73 39.49 -19.08 -46.52
C TRP A 73 40.31 -19.46 -45.23
N ILE A 74 40.27 -20.65 -44.57
CA ILE A 74 39.91 -22.05 -44.93
C ILE A 74 39.87 -22.99 -43.65
N LEU A 75 38.94 -23.97 -43.63
CA LEU A 75 38.90 -25.41 -43.14
C LEU A 75 39.48 -25.84 -41.75
N LEU A 76 38.69 -26.48 -40.85
CA LEU A 76 38.33 -27.92 -40.65
C LEU A 76 39.46 -28.92 -40.28
N TRP A 77 39.39 -29.54 -39.08
CA TRP A 77 39.50 -31.02 -38.79
C TRP A 77 39.45 -31.30 -37.25
N THR A 78 38.43 -32.01 -36.70
CA THR A 78 38.27 -33.46 -36.35
C THR A 78 38.93 -34.01 -35.07
N GLY A 79 38.15 -34.80 -34.32
CA GLY A 79 38.56 -35.89 -33.41
C GLY A 79 38.47 -35.55 -31.92
N SER A 80 38.14 -36.44 -30.97
CA SER A 80 37.65 -37.83 -30.92
C SER A 80 37.71 -38.25 -29.44
N TRP A 81 36.61 -38.80 -28.89
CA TRP A 81 36.51 -39.84 -27.84
C TRP A 81 37.13 -39.64 -26.42
N GLY A 82 36.37 -40.06 -25.40
CA GLY A 82 36.82 -40.29 -24.00
C GLY A 82 35.72 -40.02 -22.96
N GLU A 83 34.77 -40.94 -22.76
CA GLU A 83 34.64 -41.82 -21.58
C GLU A 83 33.67 -41.33 -20.48
N LYS A 84 32.66 -42.16 -20.20
CA LYS A 84 31.74 -42.10 -19.06
C LYS A 84 32.32 -42.89 -17.88
N PRO A 85 31.90 -42.60 -16.64
CA PRO A 85 31.79 -43.63 -15.60
C PRO A 85 30.32 -43.86 -15.19
N GLU A 86 29.94 -45.14 -15.16
CA GLU A 86 28.70 -45.68 -14.60
C GLU A 86 28.74 -45.71 -13.06
N TRP A 87 27.58 -45.57 -12.42
CA TRP A 87 27.37 -45.81 -10.98
C TRP A 87 26.42 -47.02 -10.78
N PRO A 88 26.66 -47.87 -9.75
CA PRO A 88 25.96 -49.15 -9.55
C PRO A 88 24.56 -49.02 -8.89
N PRO A 89 23.74 -50.10 -8.92
CA PRO A 89 22.29 -50.02 -8.75
C PRO A 89 21.81 -50.04 -7.29
N SER A 90 20.60 -49.49 -7.12
CA SER A 90 19.81 -49.34 -5.90
C SER A 90 19.46 -50.65 -5.17
N THR A 91 19.61 -50.66 -3.85
CA THR A 91 18.97 -51.60 -2.91
C THR A 91 17.77 -50.96 -2.20
N PRO A 92 16.71 -51.73 -1.89
CA PRO A 92 15.44 -51.21 -1.38
C PRO A 92 15.44 -51.09 0.16
N CYS A 93 15.11 -49.91 0.69
CA CYS A 93 14.96 -49.71 2.13
C CYS A 93 13.51 -49.91 2.60
N GLN A 94 13.42 -50.64 3.70
CA GLN A 94 12.24 -51.16 4.38
C GLN A 94 11.38 -50.08 5.04
N LYS A 95 10.08 -50.38 5.15
CA LYS A 95 9.08 -49.64 5.91
C LYS A 95 9.44 -49.58 7.39
N VAL A 96 9.47 -48.38 7.97
CA VAL A 96 9.34 -48.17 9.42
C VAL A 96 8.13 -47.26 9.66
N ASN A 97 7.14 -47.83 10.34
CA ASN A 97 5.96 -47.15 10.88
C ASN A 97 6.38 -46.20 12.02
N THR A 98 6.05 -44.92 11.93
CA THR A 98 5.85 -44.07 13.12
C THR A 98 4.57 -43.26 12.95
N ARG A 99 3.76 -43.27 14.02
CA ARG A 99 2.39 -42.77 14.13
C ARG A 99 2.32 -41.24 14.06
N GLU A 100 1.30 -40.77 13.34
CA GLU A 100 0.44 -39.60 13.59
C GLU A 100 1.06 -38.34 14.23
N LYS A 101 1.30 -37.34 13.39
CA LYS A 101 0.88 -35.96 13.68
C LYS A 101 0.01 -35.50 12.52
N ASP A 102 -1.26 -35.24 12.81
CA ASP A 102 -2.25 -34.70 11.87
C ASP A 102 -1.79 -33.35 11.32
N ALA A 103 -1.08 -33.38 10.19
CA ALA A 103 -0.93 -32.24 9.33
C ALA A 103 -2.20 -32.13 8.50
N MET A 104 -3.07 -31.19 8.89
CA MET A 104 -4.26 -30.79 8.16
C MET A 104 -3.90 -30.56 6.68
N LYS A 105 -4.25 -31.54 5.85
CA LYS A 105 -3.96 -31.56 4.42
C LYS A 105 -4.95 -30.60 3.75
N TRP A 106 -4.51 -29.37 3.49
CA TRP A 106 -5.35 -28.34 2.88
C TRP A 106 -5.76 -28.72 1.46
N LYS A 107 -7.06 -28.65 1.20
CA LYS A 107 -7.60 -28.65 -0.16
C LYS A 107 -7.02 -27.44 -0.88
N VAL A 108 -6.22 -27.69 -1.92
CA VAL A 108 -5.92 -26.70 -2.95
C VAL A 108 -7.27 -26.18 -3.44
N LEU A 109 -7.59 -24.93 -3.11
CA LEU A 109 -8.75 -24.25 -3.69
C LEU A 109 -8.50 -24.17 -5.20
N ASN A 110 -9.20 -25.00 -5.95
CA ASN A 110 -9.23 -24.95 -7.40
C ASN A 110 -10.09 -23.74 -7.81
N LEU A 111 -9.60 -22.53 -7.50
CA LEU A 111 -10.13 -21.29 -8.06
C LEU A 111 -9.78 -21.34 -9.54
N THR A 112 -10.76 -21.64 -10.37
CA THR A 112 -10.73 -21.34 -11.80
C THR A 112 -10.83 -19.82 -11.95
N SER A 113 -9.76 -19.11 -11.57
CA SER A 113 -9.63 -17.66 -11.60
C SER A 113 -9.25 -17.20 -13.01
N LYS A 114 -10.15 -17.34 -13.98
CA LYS A 114 -10.00 -16.56 -15.21
C LYS A 114 -10.25 -15.08 -14.86
N LEU A 115 -9.26 -14.22 -15.08
CA LEU A 115 -9.39 -12.76 -14.94
C LEU A 115 -10.63 -12.30 -15.73
N PRO A 116 -11.56 -11.54 -15.13
CA PRO A 116 -12.83 -11.21 -15.78
C PRO A 116 -12.72 -10.21 -16.95
N LEU A 117 -11.53 -9.70 -17.26
CA LEU A 117 -11.19 -9.06 -18.53
C LEU A 117 -9.80 -9.56 -18.95
N ARG A 118 -9.72 -10.34 -20.04
CA ARG A 118 -8.46 -10.50 -20.76
C ARG A 118 -8.05 -9.09 -21.17
N LEU A 119 -6.95 -8.58 -20.64
CA LEU A 119 -6.17 -7.58 -21.36
C LEU A 119 -5.75 -8.25 -22.67
N THR A 120 -6.57 -8.11 -23.71
CA THR A 120 -6.40 -8.83 -24.98
C THR A 120 -5.02 -8.57 -25.57
N ASN A 121 -4.44 -7.41 -25.24
CA ASN A 121 -3.16 -6.93 -25.72
C ASN A 121 -1.98 -7.20 -24.78
N ILE A 122 -2.13 -7.87 -23.63
CA ILE A 122 -1.00 -8.08 -22.71
C ILE A 122 0.14 -8.87 -23.38
N HIS A 123 -0.19 -9.85 -24.22
CA HIS A 123 0.77 -10.63 -25.00
C HIS A 123 1.38 -9.88 -26.19
N TYR A 124 0.91 -8.66 -26.47
CA TYR A 124 1.56 -7.75 -27.40
C TYR A 124 2.67 -6.97 -26.69
N TYR A 125 2.39 -6.44 -25.50
CA TYR A 125 3.37 -5.70 -24.70
C TYR A 125 4.41 -6.61 -24.02
N LEU A 126 3.99 -7.80 -23.61
CA LEU A 126 4.78 -8.81 -22.90
C LEU A 126 4.71 -10.16 -23.65
N PRO A 127 5.35 -10.27 -24.83
CA PRO A 127 5.22 -11.44 -25.70
C PRO A 127 5.78 -12.72 -25.09
N HIS A 128 6.76 -12.64 -24.17
CA HIS A 128 7.32 -13.79 -23.46
C HIS A 128 6.27 -14.54 -22.61
N LEU A 129 5.16 -13.89 -22.26
CA LEU A 129 4.07 -14.53 -21.51
C LEU A 129 3.23 -15.50 -22.35
N ARG A 130 3.40 -15.54 -23.68
CA ARG A 130 2.72 -16.55 -24.53
C ARG A 130 3.19 -17.97 -24.22
N GLU A 131 4.45 -18.11 -23.81
CA GLU A 131 5.03 -19.39 -23.39
C GLU A 131 4.75 -19.69 -21.91
N HIS A 132 4.21 -18.72 -21.18
CA HIS A 132 4.03 -18.75 -19.73
C HIS A 132 2.68 -18.12 -19.32
N GLU A 133 1.56 -18.61 -19.87
CA GLU A 133 0.23 -18.02 -19.61
C GLU A 133 -0.12 -17.96 -18.12
N ASN A 134 0.35 -18.93 -17.33
CA ASN A 134 0.12 -18.98 -15.89
C ASN A 134 0.78 -17.83 -15.12
N SER A 135 1.75 -17.13 -15.70
CA SER A 135 2.49 -16.05 -15.05
C SER A 135 1.74 -14.73 -15.00
N LEU A 136 0.56 -14.67 -15.61
CA LEU A 136 -0.40 -13.59 -15.42
C LEU A 136 -1.20 -13.74 -14.12
N TYR A 137 -1.15 -14.90 -13.47
CA TYR A 137 -1.83 -15.14 -12.21
C TYR A 137 -0.84 -15.07 -11.05
N PRO A 138 -1.21 -14.42 -9.94
CA PRO A 138 -0.37 -14.40 -8.75
C PRO A 138 -0.23 -15.78 -8.15
N ASN A 139 0.94 -16.02 -7.57
CA ASN A 139 1.07 -16.99 -6.50
C ASN A 139 0.44 -16.39 -5.24
N VAL A 140 -0.78 -16.83 -4.91
CA VAL A 140 -1.48 -16.41 -3.69
C VAL A 140 -0.91 -17.21 -2.51
N VAL A 141 -0.12 -16.54 -1.68
CA VAL A 141 0.54 -17.14 -0.52
C VAL A 141 -0.38 -17.12 0.69
N ILE A 142 -1.11 -16.01 0.85
CA ILE A 142 -2.14 -15.83 1.88
C ILE A 142 -3.35 -15.18 1.22
N GLY A 143 -4.53 -15.77 1.36
CA GLY A 143 -5.76 -15.10 0.94
C GLY A 143 -6.99 -15.98 1.04
N GLN A 144 -8.14 -15.33 1.20
CA GLN A 144 -9.46 -15.96 1.20
C GLN A 144 -10.25 -15.67 -0.09
N GLY A 145 -9.65 -14.94 -1.04
CA GLY A 145 -10.29 -14.63 -2.33
C GLY A 145 -11.45 -13.65 -2.19
N ARG A 146 -11.39 -12.72 -1.22
CA ARG A 146 -12.49 -11.78 -0.97
C ARG A 146 -12.70 -10.86 -2.17
N THR A 147 -13.96 -10.62 -2.51
CA THR A 147 -14.44 -9.75 -3.59
C THR A 147 -15.70 -9.01 -3.15
N GLY A 148 -16.17 -8.05 -3.96
CA GLY A 148 -17.39 -7.28 -3.69
C GLY A 148 -17.24 -6.17 -2.64
N VAL A 149 -16.00 -5.75 -2.34
CA VAL A 149 -15.74 -4.68 -1.36
C VAL A 149 -15.78 -3.30 -2.02
N SER A 150 -15.99 -2.25 -1.23
CA SER A 150 -15.91 -0.88 -1.73
C SER A 150 -14.48 -0.47 -2.07
N LEU A 151 -13.49 -0.88 -1.25
CA LEU A 151 -12.11 -0.41 -1.36
C LEU A 151 -11.09 -1.55 -1.35
N VAL A 152 -10.22 -1.59 -2.35
CA VAL A 152 -9.05 -2.47 -2.42
C VAL A 152 -7.79 -1.62 -2.27
N MET A 153 -6.92 -1.94 -1.31
CA MET A 153 -5.66 -1.23 -1.07
C MET A 153 -4.49 -2.09 -1.52
N GLY A 154 -3.75 -1.63 -2.52
CA GLY A 154 -2.57 -2.33 -3.03
C GLY A 154 -1.29 -1.80 -2.40
N ILE A 155 -0.49 -2.70 -1.80
CA ILE A 155 0.79 -2.37 -1.15
C ILE A 155 1.89 -3.26 -1.74
N PRO A 156 2.70 -2.74 -2.67
CA PRO A 156 3.87 -3.43 -3.17
C PRO A 156 5.01 -3.34 -2.16
N THR A 157 5.72 -4.44 -1.95
CA THR A 157 6.92 -4.51 -1.09
C THR A 157 8.05 -5.19 -1.84
N VAL A 158 9.27 -4.68 -1.65
CA VAL A 158 10.51 -5.21 -2.24
C VAL A 158 11.55 -5.46 -1.16
N LYS A 159 12.51 -6.34 -1.44
CA LYS A 159 13.58 -6.64 -0.48
C LYS A 159 14.49 -5.43 -0.29
N ARG A 160 14.55 -4.91 0.94
CA ARG A 160 15.50 -3.87 1.37
C ARG A 160 16.61 -4.49 2.23
N GLY A 161 17.83 -3.95 2.13
CA GLY A 161 18.99 -4.48 2.86
C GLY A 161 19.08 -4.07 4.33
N LYS A 162 18.40 -2.99 4.76
CA LYS A 162 18.54 -2.42 6.11
C LYS A 162 17.34 -2.67 7.03
N GLN A 163 16.14 -2.28 6.58
CA GLN A 163 14.91 -2.37 7.37
C GLN A 163 13.70 -2.59 6.47
N SER A 164 12.66 -3.22 7.04
CA SER A 164 11.34 -3.40 6.43
C SER A 164 10.34 -2.48 7.13
N TYR A 165 9.52 -1.76 6.37
CA TYR A 165 8.50 -0.85 6.91
C TYR A 165 7.09 -1.46 6.87
N LEU A 166 6.92 -2.58 6.16
CA LEU A 166 5.63 -3.18 5.86
C LEU A 166 4.75 -3.36 7.11
N LEU A 167 5.28 -3.94 8.18
CA LEU A 167 4.50 -4.16 9.40
C LEU A 167 4.06 -2.84 10.06
N GLY A 168 4.91 -1.81 10.01
CA GLY A 168 4.56 -0.47 10.50
C GLY A 168 3.43 0.14 9.68
N THR A 169 3.49 0.02 8.36
CA THR A 169 2.42 0.45 7.44
C THR A 169 1.12 -0.30 7.71
N LEU A 170 1.14 -1.62 7.84
CA LEU A 170 -0.05 -2.43 8.14
C LEU A 170 -0.65 -2.07 9.49
N ASN A 171 0.19 -1.88 10.51
CA ASN A 171 -0.25 -1.39 11.81
C ASN A 171 -0.96 -0.04 11.68
N SER A 172 -0.38 0.90 10.94
CA SER A 172 -1.00 2.22 10.73
C SER A 172 -2.30 2.15 9.96
N LEU A 173 -2.43 1.25 8.98
CA LEU A 173 -3.65 1.09 8.21
C LEU A 173 -4.75 0.46 9.07
N PHE A 174 -4.47 -0.64 9.76
CA PHE A 174 -5.46 -1.34 10.58
C PHE A 174 -5.78 -0.62 11.91
N TYR A 175 -4.98 0.36 12.30
CA TYR A 175 -5.24 1.19 13.47
C TYR A 175 -6.59 1.89 13.35
N GLU A 176 -7.46 1.66 14.33
CA GLU A 176 -8.83 2.20 14.39
C GLU A 176 -9.76 1.83 13.23
N MET A 177 -9.46 0.77 12.47
CA MET A 177 -10.45 0.22 11.55
C MET A 177 -11.58 -0.47 12.31
N SER A 178 -12.81 0.00 12.10
CA SER A 178 -14.03 -0.67 12.59
C SER A 178 -14.25 -2.02 11.90
N ALA A 179 -15.05 -2.89 12.53
CA ALA A 179 -15.42 -4.17 11.94
C ALA A 179 -16.14 -4.02 10.58
N GLU A 180 -17.01 -3.00 10.45
CA GLU A 180 -17.67 -2.66 9.18
C GLU A 180 -16.64 -2.31 8.09
N GLN A 181 -15.67 -1.46 8.41
CA GLN A 181 -14.61 -1.10 7.48
C GLN A 181 -13.74 -2.31 7.11
N LYS A 182 -13.40 -3.18 8.07
CA LYS A 182 -12.65 -4.41 7.81
C LYS A 182 -13.42 -5.39 6.92
N ASN A 183 -14.76 -5.39 6.98
CA ASN A 183 -15.59 -6.23 6.12
C ASN A 183 -15.73 -5.67 4.70
N ASP A 184 -15.68 -4.34 4.54
CA ASP A 184 -15.86 -3.64 3.27
C ASP A 184 -14.55 -3.13 2.64
N CYS A 185 -13.41 -3.76 2.98
CA CYS A 185 -12.16 -3.56 2.27
C CYS A 185 -11.32 -4.84 2.15
N VAL A 186 -10.30 -4.77 1.29
CA VAL A 186 -9.22 -5.76 1.18
C VAL A 186 -7.89 -5.01 1.05
N VAL A 187 -6.91 -5.39 1.84
CA VAL A 187 -5.51 -4.99 1.72
C VAL A 187 -4.75 -6.12 1.03
N VAL A 188 -4.15 -5.82 -0.12
CA VAL A 188 -3.34 -6.77 -0.90
C VAL A 188 -1.88 -6.36 -0.81
N ILE A 189 -1.08 -7.20 -0.16
CA ILE A 189 0.38 -7.09 -0.15
C ILE A 189 0.92 -7.82 -1.37
N PHE A 190 1.57 -7.10 -2.26
CA PHE A 190 2.31 -7.68 -3.38
C PHE A 190 3.79 -7.73 -3.06
N VAL A 191 4.28 -8.94 -2.74
CA VAL A 191 5.70 -9.18 -2.55
C VAL A 191 6.32 -9.27 -3.94
N ALA A 192 6.90 -8.17 -4.39
CA ALA A 192 7.44 -7.99 -5.73
C ALA A 192 8.82 -8.66 -5.89
N GLU A 193 8.93 -9.88 -5.38
CA GLU A 193 10.13 -10.71 -5.35
C GLU A 193 9.80 -12.13 -5.82
N VAL A 194 10.78 -12.81 -6.43
CA VAL A 194 10.60 -14.15 -7.00
C VAL A 194 11.24 -15.25 -6.15
N ASN A 195 12.07 -14.87 -5.16
CA ASN A 195 12.71 -15.81 -4.26
C ASN A 195 11.68 -16.34 -3.23
N ALA A 196 11.38 -17.64 -3.32
CA ALA A 196 10.33 -18.27 -2.52
C ALA A 196 10.60 -18.19 -1.01
N GLU A 197 11.84 -18.32 -0.56
CA GLU A 197 12.19 -18.22 0.86
C GLU A 197 11.89 -16.83 1.41
N TYR A 198 12.26 -15.79 0.67
CA TYR A 198 11.97 -14.42 1.05
C TYR A 198 10.46 -14.16 1.07
N VAL A 199 9.74 -14.56 0.02
CA VAL A 199 8.28 -14.42 -0.05
C VAL A 199 7.60 -15.12 1.13
N ASN A 200 8.00 -16.36 1.44
CA ASN A 200 7.45 -17.11 2.57
C ASN A 200 7.78 -16.48 3.92
N SER A 201 8.98 -15.91 4.09
CA SER A 201 9.33 -15.21 5.34
C SER A 201 8.50 -13.96 5.57
N ILE A 202 8.19 -13.18 4.53
CA ILE A 202 7.26 -12.05 4.61
C ILE A 202 5.85 -12.53 4.94
N ALA A 203 5.36 -13.57 4.25
CA ALA A 203 4.05 -14.14 4.51
C ALA A 203 3.92 -14.63 5.96
N GLU A 204 4.93 -15.32 6.49
CA GLU A 204 4.94 -15.80 7.87
C GLU A 204 4.95 -14.66 8.89
N SER A 205 5.73 -13.60 8.62
CA SER A 205 5.76 -12.39 9.45
C SER A 205 4.40 -11.69 9.50
N VAL A 206 3.72 -11.57 8.34
CA VAL A 206 2.37 -11.03 8.24
C VAL A 206 1.36 -11.91 8.97
N ARG A 207 1.41 -13.24 8.77
CA ARG A 207 0.51 -14.22 9.40
C ARG A 207 0.62 -14.20 10.92
N THR A 208 1.83 -14.07 11.44
CA THR A 208 2.11 -14.01 12.88
C THR A 208 1.63 -12.69 13.49
N SER A 209 1.82 -11.57 12.78
CA SER A 209 1.50 -10.24 13.30
C SER A 209 0.02 -9.85 13.16
N PHE A 210 -0.67 -10.37 12.13
CA PHE A 210 -2.06 -10.04 11.79
C PHE A 210 -2.93 -11.29 11.55
N PRO A 211 -3.00 -12.22 12.52
CA PRO A 211 -3.69 -13.51 12.32
C PRO A 211 -5.19 -13.34 12.05
N ASN A 212 -5.85 -12.39 12.73
CA ASN A 212 -7.28 -12.14 12.59
C ASN A 212 -7.61 -11.52 11.22
N GLU A 213 -6.79 -10.58 10.76
CA GLU A 213 -6.95 -9.94 9.45
C GLU A 213 -6.76 -10.97 8.32
N VAL A 214 -5.75 -11.84 8.44
CA VAL A 214 -5.52 -12.95 7.50
C VAL A 214 -6.69 -13.93 7.50
N GLN A 215 -7.15 -14.36 8.68
CA GLN A 215 -8.25 -15.32 8.80
C GLN A 215 -9.56 -14.78 8.25
N SER A 216 -9.87 -13.51 8.51
CA SER A 216 -11.08 -12.87 7.99
C SER A 216 -11.04 -12.71 6.46
N GLY A 217 -9.85 -12.63 5.86
CA GLY A 217 -9.66 -12.35 4.43
C GLY A 217 -9.62 -10.86 4.09
N VAL A 218 -9.50 -9.96 5.08
CA VAL A 218 -9.24 -8.53 4.83
C VAL A 218 -7.79 -8.31 4.38
N LEU A 219 -6.87 -9.22 4.70
CA LEU A 219 -5.45 -9.13 4.32
C LEU A 219 -5.03 -10.32 3.45
N GLU A 220 -4.47 -10.02 2.28
CA GLU A 220 -3.95 -11.00 1.33
C GLU A 220 -2.46 -10.73 1.03
N VAL A 221 -1.69 -11.79 0.77
CA VAL A 221 -0.30 -11.74 0.33
C VAL A 221 -0.17 -12.52 -0.97
N ILE A 222 0.30 -11.82 -2.01
CA ILE A 222 0.54 -12.38 -3.33
C ILE A 222 1.98 -12.12 -3.78
N SER A 223 2.48 -12.97 -4.68
CA SER A 223 3.75 -12.75 -5.36
C SER A 223 3.67 -13.13 -6.84
N PRO A 224 4.56 -12.60 -7.70
CA PRO A 224 4.60 -12.95 -9.11
C PRO A 224 5.44 -14.21 -9.34
N LEU A 225 5.16 -14.95 -10.41
CA LEU A 225 6.09 -15.96 -10.93
C LEU A 225 7.30 -15.30 -11.58
N ALA A 226 8.47 -15.94 -11.56
CA ALA A 226 9.68 -15.39 -12.16
C ALA A 226 9.51 -15.07 -13.65
N SER A 227 8.80 -15.92 -14.38
CA SER A 227 8.50 -15.75 -15.81
C SER A 227 7.49 -14.64 -16.11
N TYR A 228 6.90 -13.98 -15.11
CA TYR A 228 6.14 -12.75 -15.33
C TYR A 228 7.05 -11.65 -15.90
N TYR A 229 8.28 -11.55 -15.37
CA TYR A 229 9.20 -10.51 -15.77
C TYR A 229 9.92 -10.87 -17.08
N PRO A 230 10.06 -9.92 -18.02
CA PRO A 230 10.90 -10.10 -19.20
C PRO A 230 12.38 -10.05 -18.80
N ASP A 231 13.26 -10.44 -19.74
CA ASP A 231 14.68 -10.18 -19.58
C ASP A 231 14.96 -8.66 -19.57
N PHE A 232 15.66 -8.21 -18.53
CA PHE A 232 16.05 -6.82 -18.32
C PHE A 232 17.49 -6.52 -18.76
N SER A 233 18.23 -7.50 -19.28
CA SER A 233 19.64 -7.36 -19.66
C SER A 233 19.86 -6.27 -20.74
N ASN A 234 18.91 -6.14 -21.67
CA ASN A 234 18.99 -5.29 -22.85
C ASN A 234 18.22 -3.97 -22.72
N LEU A 235 17.95 -3.50 -21.50
CA LEU A 235 17.29 -2.21 -21.29
C LEU A 235 18.19 -1.05 -21.73
N LYS A 236 17.62 -0.13 -22.50
CA LYS A 236 18.30 1.10 -22.94
C LYS A 236 18.36 2.10 -21.79
N GLU A 237 19.54 2.64 -21.53
CA GLU A 237 19.71 3.75 -20.59
C GLU A 237 19.04 5.03 -21.13
N THR A 238 18.27 5.70 -20.29
CA THR A 238 17.57 6.95 -20.65
C THR A 238 17.63 7.94 -19.48
N PHE A 239 17.44 9.23 -19.78
CA PHE A 239 17.42 10.32 -18.78
C PHE A 239 18.68 10.44 -17.90
N GLY A 240 19.81 9.89 -18.35
CA GLY A 240 21.03 9.82 -17.55
C GLY A 240 20.97 8.85 -16.36
N ASP A 241 19.95 7.99 -16.31
CA ASP A 241 19.82 6.95 -15.30
C ASP A 241 20.80 5.79 -15.58
N SER A 242 21.38 5.21 -14.53
CA SER A 242 22.16 3.97 -14.64
C SER A 242 21.28 2.78 -15.05
N LYS A 243 21.88 1.72 -15.60
CA LYS A 243 21.17 0.45 -15.89
C LYS A 243 20.34 -0.05 -14.71
N GLU A 244 20.85 0.02 -13.48
CA GLU A 244 20.15 -0.43 -12.28
C GLU A 244 18.89 0.41 -12.04
N ARG A 245 18.97 1.72 -12.22
CA ARG A 245 17.83 2.62 -12.06
C ARG A 245 16.79 2.43 -13.16
N VAL A 246 17.23 2.23 -14.41
CA VAL A 246 16.34 1.89 -15.53
C VAL A 246 15.64 0.55 -15.29
N ARG A 247 16.38 -0.48 -14.85
CA ARG A 247 15.81 -1.77 -14.46
C ARG A 247 14.79 -1.61 -13.34
N TRP A 248 15.12 -0.83 -12.31
CA TRP A 248 14.24 -0.58 -11.17
C TRP A 248 12.92 0.07 -11.59
N ARG A 249 12.96 1.18 -12.36
CA ARG A 249 11.72 1.86 -12.82
C ARG A 249 10.92 1.01 -13.80
N THR A 250 11.59 0.22 -14.63
CA THR A 250 10.93 -0.72 -15.57
C THR A 250 10.20 -1.81 -14.82
N LYS A 251 10.85 -2.40 -13.81
CA LYS A 251 10.24 -3.41 -12.95
C LYS A 251 9.05 -2.83 -12.17
N GLN A 252 9.18 -1.63 -11.60
CA GLN A 252 8.11 -0.96 -10.86
C GLN A 252 6.83 -0.78 -11.70
N ASN A 253 6.97 -0.40 -12.98
CA ASN A 253 5.83 -0.32 -13.90
C ASN A 253 5.08 -1.66 -14.02
N LEU A 254 5.82 -2.77 -14.13
CA LEU A 254 5.26 -4.12 -14.21
C LEU A 254 4.64 -4.55 -12.87
N ASP A 255 5.27 -4.20 -11.76
CA ASP A 255 4.83 -4.53 -10.40
C ASP A 255 3.45 -3.90 -10.11
N TYR A 256 3.31 -2.60 -10.38
CA TYR A 256 2.05 -1.89 -10.15
C TYR A 256 0.98 -2.35 -11.13
N SER A 257 1.34 -2.59 -12.40
CA SER A 257 0.40 -3.15 -13.38
C SER A 257 -0.16 -4.50 -12.93
N PHE A 258 0.69 -5.40 -12.43
CA PHE A 258 0.28 -6.71 -11.92
C PHE A 258 -0.69 -6.59 -10.75
N LEU A 259 -0.34 -5.76 -9.77
CA LEU A 259 -1.15 -5.54 -8.58
C LEU A 259 -2.50 -4.89 -8.89
N MET A 260 -2.52 -3.88 -9.77
CA MET A 260 -3.74 -3.22 -10.24
C MET A 260 -4.69 -4.22 -10.92
N LEU A 261 -4.17 -5.10 -11.78
CA LEU A 261 -4.99 -6.11 -12.45
C LEU A 261 -5.54 -7.16 -11.49
N TYR A 262 -4.75 -7.60 -10.52
CA TYR A 262 -5.24 -8.51 -9.48
C TYR A 262 -6.33 -7.88 -8.62
N ALA A 263 -6.23 -6.58 -8.33
CA ALA A 263 -7.20 -5.84 -7.53
C ALA A 263 -8.50 -5.51 -8.30
N GLN A 264 -8.44 -5.42 -9.64
CA GLN A 264 -9.55 -5.01 -10.50
C GLN A 264 -10.88 -5.72 -10.21
N PRO A 265 -10.95 -7.06 -10.09
CA PRO A 265 -12.22 -7.74 -9.86
C PRO A 265 -12.69 -7.72 -8.40
N LYS A 266 -11.91 -7.18 -7.46
CA LYS A 266 -12.17 -7.34 -6.02
C LYS A 266 -13.09 -6.27 -5.44
N GLY A 267 -13.12 -5.08 -6.01
CA GLY A 267 -13.93 -4.00 -5.43
C GLY A 267 -14.25 -2.85 -6.37
N THR A 268 -14.84 -1.79 -5.82
CA THR A 268 -15.28 -0.62 -6.59
C THR A 268 -14.14 0.36 -6.84
N PHE A 269 -13.31 0.60 -5.82
CA PHE A 269 -12.16 1.49 -5.89
C PHE A 269 -10.87 0.74 -5.59
N TYR A 270 -9.80 1.14 -6.26
CA TYR A 270 -8.43 0.71 -6.00
C TYR A 270 -7.62 1.89 -5.48
N LEU A 271 -7.01 1.73 -4.32
CA LEU A 271 -6.07 2.69 -3.74
C LEU A 271 -4.67 2.12 -3.79
N GLN A 272 -3.80 2.79 -4.55
CA GLN A 272 -2.39 2.49 -4.58
C GLN A 272 -1.66 3.10 -3.39
N LEU A 273 -0.93 2.28 -2.65
CA LEU A 273 -0.08 2.68 -1.53
C LEU A 273 1.35 2.14 -1.73
N GLU A 274 2.23 2.47 -0.79
CA GLU A 274 3.58 1.92 -0.63
C GLU A 274 3.72 1.28 0.76
N ASP A 275 4.75 0.46 0.96
CA ASP A 275 4.94 -0.30 2.21
C ASP A 275 5.61 0.51 3.33
N ASP A 276 5.86 1.80 3.13
CA ASP A 276 6.51 2.73 4.06
C ASP A 276 5.70 4.02 4.27
N ILE A 277 4.40 3.87 4.57
CA ILE A 277 3.47 4.97 4.80
C ILE A 277 2.84 4.94 6.20
N VAL A 278 2.34 6.11 6.62
CA VAL A 278 1.44 6.26 7.76
C VAL A 278 0.14 6.90 7.27
N ALA A 279 -0.99 6.37 7.70
CA ALA A 279 -2.34 6.76 7.30
C ALA A 279 -3.07 7.52 8.41
N LYS A 280 -3.72 8.65 8.10
CA LYS A 280 -4.52 9.40 9.08
C LYS A 280 -5.67 8.55 9.65
N PRO A 281 -6.16 8.84 10.86
CA PRO A 281 -7.36 8.20 11.39
C PRO A 281 -8.56 8.42 10.48
N GLN A 282 -9.42 7.39 10.41
CA GLN A 282 -10.64 7.37 9.60
C GLN A 282 -10.41 7.61 8.10
N TYR A 283 -9.22 7.31 7.58
CA TYR A 283 -8.90 7.57 6.17
C TYR A 283 -9.88 6.89 5.21
N ILE A 284 -10.35 5.66 5.48
CA ILE A 284 -11.33 4.96 4.63
C ILE A 284 -12.61 5.79 4.48
N GLN A 285 -13.14 6.30 5.60
CA GLN A 285 -14.35 7.13 5.57
C GLN A 285 -14.12 8.44 4.81
N LYS A 286 -12.96 9.08 5.04
CA LYS A 286 -12.59 10.32 4.33
C LYS A 286 -12.47 10.09 2.83
N ILE A 287 -11.87 8.97 2.40
CA ILE A 287 -11.76 8.57 0.99
C ILE A 287 -13.15 8.38 0.39
N LYS A 288 -14.00 7.55 1.02
CA LYS A 288 -15.36 7.30 0.53
C LYS A 288 -16.17 8.59 0.41
N ASN A 289 -16.17 9.41 1.47
CA ASN A 289 -16.87 10.68 1.48
C ASN A 289 -16.34 11.64 0.41
N PHE A 290 -15.03 11.68 0.19
CA PHE A 290 -14.44 12.51 -0.85
C PHE A 290 -14.86 12.03 -2.23
N ALA A 291 -14.78 10.73 -2.52
CA ALA A 291 -15.19 10.15 -3.80
C ALA A 291 -16.68 10.39 -4.11
N LEU A 292 -17.57 10.21 -3.12
CA LEU A 292 -19.01 10.42 -3.28
C LEU A 292 -19.41 11.89 -3.44
N LYS A 293 -18.57 12.83 -2.99
CA LYS A 293 -18.83 14.28 -3.09
C LYS A 293 -18.29 14.91 -4.38
N GLN A 294 -17.70 14.13 -5.27
CA GLN A 294 -17.21 14.69 -6.53
C GLN A 294 -18.39 15.19 -7.37
N PRO A 295 -18.31 16.41 -7.92
CA PRO A 295 -19.43 17.05 -8.62
C PRO A 295 -19.76 16.39 -9.97
N SER A 296 -18.85 15.57 -10.47
CA SER A 296 -18.96 14.86 -11.74
C SER A 296 -18.37 13.46 -11.58
N ASP A 297 -18.91 12.50 -12.32
CA ASP A 297 -18.35 11.15 -12.44
C ASP A 297 -17.24 11.06 -13.51
N GLU A 298 -16.77 12.18 -14.06
CA GLU A 298 -15.71 12.19 -15.08
C GLU A 298 -14.29 12.13 -14.52
N TRP A 299 -14.08 12.33 -13.22
CA TRP A 299 -12.75 12.24 -12.62
C TRP A 299 -12.11 10.87 -12.90
N MET A 300 -10.79 10.81 -13.07
CA MET A 300 -10.06 9.55 -13.26
C MET A 300 -9.22 9.16 -12.04
N ILE A 301 -8.70 10.15 -11.30
CA ILE A 301 -7.78 9.94 -10.18
C ILE A 301 -8.17 10.87 -9.04
N LEU A 302 -8.37 10.30 -7.85
CA LEU A 302 -8.44 11.09 -6.61
C LEU A 302 -7.14 10.91 -5.83
N GLU A 303 -6.51 12.03 -5.44
CA GLU A 303 -5.22 12.02 -4.77
C GLU A 303 -5.35 12.34 -3.28
N PHE A 304 -4.74 11.50 -2.45
CA PHE A 304 -4.70 11.63 -0.99
C PHE A 304 -3.27 11.81 -0.46
N SER A 305 -2.30 12.01 -1.35
CA SER A 305 -0.90 12.37 -1.10
C SER A 305 -0.35 13.12 -2.31
N GLN A 306 0.57 14.07 -2.09
CA GLN A 306 1.35 14.73 -3.15
C GLN A 306 2.54 13.91 -3.61
N LEU A 307 2.97 12.98 -2.77
CA LEU A 307 4.25 12.31 -2.93
C LEU A 307 4.10 11.10 -3.85
N GLY A 308 4.73 11.20 -5.02
CA GLY A 308 4.88 10.10 -5.97
C GLY A 308 3.56 9.43 -6.32
N PHE A 309 3.56 8.09 -6.31
CA PHE A 309 2.44 7.26 -6.72
C PHE A 309 1.55 6.81 -5.55
N ILE A 310 1.84 7.29 -4.33
CA ILE A 310 1.12 6.95 -3.10
C ILE A 310 -0.23 7.67 -3.07
N GLY A 311 -1.24 7.00 -2.51
CA GLY A 311 -2.52 7.61 -2.20
C GLY A 311 -3.33 7.97 -3.45
N LYS A 312 -3.11 7.27 -4.56
CA LYS A 312 -3.86 7.43 -5.81
C LYS A 312 -5.02 6.46 -5.82
N LEU A 313 -6.23 7.00 -5.81
CA LEU A 313 -7.47 6.25 -5.89
C LEU A 313 -7.97 6.25 -7.34
N PHE A 314 -8.28 5.05 -7.82
CA PHE A 314 -8.83 4.79 -9.13
C PHE A 314 -10.15 4.03 -8.98
N ARG A 315 -11.03 4.15 -9.97
CA ARG A 315 -12.13 3.18 -10.10
C ARG A 315 -11.59 1.92 -10.72
N THR A 316 -11.96 0.76 -10.18
CA THR A 316 -11.46 -0.52 -10.71
C THR A 316 -11.83 -0.75 -12.17
N LYS A 317 -13.00 -0.25 -12.60
CA LYS A 317 -13.43 -0.29 -14.02
C LYS A 317 -12.48 0.43 -14.97
N ASP A 318 -11.73 1.43 -14.51
CA ASP A 318 -10.82 2.23 -15.33
C ASP A 318 -9.39 1.64 -15.34
N LEU A 319 -9.08 0.70 -14.44
CA LEU A 319 -7.74 0.10 -14.32
C LEU A 319 -7.25 -0.57 -15.60
N PRO A 320 -8.06 -1.35 -16.37
CA PRO A 320 -7.55 -1.98 -17.59
C PRO A 320 -6.96 -0.97 -18.57
N LEU A 321 -7.63 0.17 -18.79
CA LEU A 321 -7.16 1.23 -19.69
C LEU A 321 -5.86 1.87 -19.20
N ILE A 322 -5.76 2.14 -17.89
CA ILE A 322 -4.57 2.75 -17.28
C ILE A 322 -3.39 1.77 -17.35
N VAL A 323 -3.62 0.50 -17.05
CA VAL A 323 -2.60 -0.54 -17.09
C VAL A 323 -2.13 -0.79 -18.52
N GLU A 324 -3.01 -0.78 -19.53
CA GLU A 324 -2.56 -0.87 -20.94
C GLU A 324 -1.59 0.25 -21.29
N PHE A 325 -1.88 1.48 -20.87
CA PHE A 325 -0.98 2.61 -21.10
C PHE A 325 0.37 2.42 -20.39
N PHE A 326 0.37 1.93 -19.15
CA PHE A 326 1.61 1.62 -18.42
C PHE A 326 2.43 0.53 -19.12
N LEU A 327 1.78 -0.55 -19.55
CA LEU A 327 2.44 -1.66 -20.25
C LEU A 327 2.94 -1.26 -21.64
N MET A 328 2.33 -0.28 -22.31
CA MET A 328 2.81 0.22 -23.60
C MET A 328 4.19 0.89 -23.49
N PHE A 329 4.45 1.58 -22.38
CA PHE A 329 5.64 2.41 -22.17
C PHE A 329 6.47 2.00 -20.95
N TYR A 330 6.32 0.76 -20.47
CA TYR A 330 6.91 0.30 -19.21
C TYR A 330 8.45 0.37 -19.18
N LYS A 331 9.11 0.31 -20.34
CA LYS A 331 10.57 0.46 -20.48
C LYS A 331 11.01 1.92 -20.57
N ASP A 332 10.11 2.81 -20.98
CA ASP A 332 10.48 4.13 -21.47
C ASP A 332 10.49 5.17 -20.35
N LYS A 333 9.49 5.19 -19.46
CA LYS A 333 9.36 6.21 -18.40
C LYS A 333 8.97 5.59 -17.06
N PRO A 334 9.28 6.24 -15.92
CA PRO A 334 8.77 5.82 -14.61
C PRO A 334 7.25 6.03 -14.50
N ILE A 335 6.60 5.27 -13.62
CA ILE A 335 5.14 5.20 -13.51
C ILE A 335 4.45 6.54 -13.24
N ASP A 336 5.04 7.39 -12.41
CA ASP A 336 4.51 8.72 -12.10
C ASP A 336 4.41 9.60 -13.36
N TRP A 337 5.43 9.49 -14.22
CA TRP A 337 5.45 10.21 -15.48
C TRP A 337 4.44 9.61 -16.43
N LEU A 338 4.35 8.28 -16.53
CA LEU A 338 3.35 7.63 -17.37
C LEU A 338 1.92 8.04 -16.99
N LEU A 339 1.62 8.16 -15.70
CA LEU A 339 0.32 8.64 -15.25
C LEU A 339 0.04 10.09 -15.67
N ASP A 340 1.02 10.98 -15.56
CA ASP A 340 0.87 12.37 -16.02
C ASP A 340 0.72 12.45 -17.56
N HIS A 341 1.48 11.65 -18.31
CA HIS A 341 1.37 11.56 -19.76
C HIS A 341 0.02 10.99 -20.19
N PHE A 342 -0.52 10.02 -19.46
CA PHE A 342 -1.86 9.49 -19.73
C PHE A 342 -2.92 10.60 -19.64
N LEU A 343 -2.84 11.46 -18.62
CA LEU A 343 -3.71 12.63 -18.51
C LEU A 343 -3.45 13.64 -19.63
N TRP A 344 -2.19 13.89 -19.97
CA TRP A 344 -1.82 14.80 -21.05
C TRP A 344 -2.47 14.39 -22.37
N VAL A 345 -2.33 13.11 -22.76
CA VAL A 345 -2.92 12.57 -24.00
C VAL A 345 -4.45 12.64 -23.98
N LYS A 346 -5.06 12.53 -22.80
CA LYS A 346 -6.51 12.54 -22.63
C LYS A 346 -7.13 13.93 -22.81
N VAL A 347 -6.50 14.99 -22.31
CA VAL A 347 -7.18 16.31 -22.19
C VAL A 347 -6.36 17.52 -22.61
N CYS A 348 -5.05 17.40 -22.83
CA CYS A 348 -4.24 18.55 -23.18
C CYS A 348 -4.29 18.82 -24.69
N ASN A 349 -4.57 20.07 -25.05
CA ASN A 349 -4.46 20.54 -26.42
C ASN A 349 -3.04 21.06 -26.67
N PRO A 350 -2.26 20.46 -27.60
CA PRO A 350 -0.90 20.89 -27.92
C PRO A 350 -0.78 22.33 -28.43
N GLU A 351 -1.86 22.88 -28.99
CA GLU A 351 -1.90 24.27 -29.50
C GLU A 351 -2.15 25.31 -28.40
N LYS A 352 -2.41 24.87 -27.18
CA LYS A 352 -2.67 25.74 -26.03
C LYS A 352 -1.51 25.76 -25.06
N ASP A 353 -1.49 26.80 -24.22
CA ASP A 353 -0.41 26.99 -23.26
C ASP A 353 -0.44 25.93 -22.12
N PRO A 354 0.68 25.72 -21.42
CA PRO A 354 0.77 24.74 -20.35
C PRO A 354 -0.23 24.93 -19.20
N LYS A 355 -0.68 26.17 -18.90
CA LYS A 355 -1.66 26.40 -17.84
C LYS A 355 -3.01 25.84 -18.22
N HIS A 356 -3.39 25.94 -19.49
CA HIS A 356 -4.61 25.29 -19.97
C HIS A 356 -4.56 23.78 -19.74
N CYS A 357 -3.46 23.13 -20.13
CA CYS A 357 -3.26 21.70 -19.92
C CYS A 357 -3.35 21.32 -18.43
N GLU A 358 -2.67 22.05 -17.53
CA GLU A 358 -2.74 21.76 -16.09
C GLU A 358 -4.14 21.97 -15.51
N GLN A 359 -4.90 22.97 -15.98
CA GLN A 359 -6.31 23.14 -15.61
C GLN A 359 -7.16 21.96 -16.08
N GLN A 360 -6.96 21.49 -17.32
CA GLN A 360 -7.69 20.33 -17.84
C GLN A 360 -7.36 19.06 -17.05
N LYS A 361 -6.08 18.81 -16.76
CA LYS A 361 -5.65 17.69 -15.91
C LYS A 361 -6.27 17.76 -14.51
N ALA A 362 -6.42 18.95 -13.94
CA ALA A 362 -6.98 19.13 -12.60
C ALA A 362 -8.46 18.72 -12.48
N TYR A 363 -9.23 18.71 -13.58
CA TYR A 363 -10.59 18.16 -13.57
C TYR A 363 -10.62 16.62 -13.51
N LEU A 364 -9.59 15.96 -14.04
CA LEU A 364 -9.47 14.49 -14.01
C LEU A 364 -8.66 13.97 -12.82
N ARG A 365 -7.73 14.78 -12.30
CA ARG A 365 -6.85 14.48 -11.17
C ARG A 365 -7.17 15.43 -10.02
N ILE A 366 -8.11 15.03 -9.19
CA ILE A 366 -8.66 15.87 -8.11
C ILE A 366 -7.99 15.50 -6.79
N ARG A 367 -7.45 16.50 -6.12
CA ARG A 367 -6.66 16.29 -4.90
C ARG A 367 -7.45 16.63 -3.64
N SER A 368 -7.46 15.70 -2.69
CA SER A 368 -7.99 15.90 -1.34
C SER A 368 -7.01 16.71 -0.49
N LYS A 369 -7.56 17.62 0.32
CA LYS A 369 -6.83 18.35 1.36
C LYS A 369 -7.61 18.27 2.67
N PRO A 370 -6.98 17.90 3.80
CA PRO A 370 -5.56 17.51 3.94
C PRO A 370 -5.24 16.16 3.28
N SER A 371 -3.94 15.90 3.08
CA SER A 371 -3.44 14.58 2.65
C SER A 371 -3.70 13.55 3.76
N LEU A 372 -4.01 12.31 3.36
CA LEU A 372 -4.32 11.20 4.28
C LEU A 372 -3.15 10.25 4.49
N PHE A 373 -2.12 10.31 3.65
CA PHE A 373 -0.97 9.43 3.72
C PHE A 373 0.33 10.23 3.73
N GLN A 374 1.30 9.75 4.51
CA GLN A 374 2.65 10.30 4.60
C GLN A 374 3.67 9.18 4.43
N HIS A 375 4.63 9.37 3.53
CA HIS A 375 5.77 8.48 3.39
C HIS A 375 6.75 8.66 4.57
N VAL A 376 7.13 7.56 5.22
CA VAL A 376 8.03 7.54 6.39
C VAL A 376 9.32 6.75 6.15
N GLY A 377 9.47 6.13 4.98
CA GLY A 377 10.67 5.37 4.62
C GLY A 377 11.91 6.24 4.48
N ILE A 378 12.86 6.16 5.42
CA ILE A 378 14.12 6.93 5.36
C ILE A 378 15.08 6.31 4.33
N HIS A 379 15.09 4.99 4.24
CA HIS A 379 15.91 4.22 3.30
C HIS A 379 15.08 3.70 2.13
N SER A 380 15.41 4.18 0.95
CA SER A 380 14.84 3.72 -0.32
C SER A 380 15.21 2.26 -0.62
N SER A 381 14.41 1.61 -1.46
CA SER A 381 14.78 0.33 -2.09
C SER A 381 15.97 0.46 -3.06
N LEU A 382 16.24 1.67 -3.56
CA LEU A 382 17.47 1.97 -4.31
C LEU A 382 18.62 2.19 -3.31
N VAL A 383 19.67 1.36 -3.44
CA VAL A 383 20.83 1.37 -2.55
C VAL A 383 21.43 2.77 -2.47
N GLY A 384 21.63 3.27 -1.24
CA GLY A 384 22.26 4.56 -0.97
C GLY A 384 21.33 5.78 -1.02
N LYS A 385 20.08 5.65 -1.47
CA LYS A 385 19.14 6.79 -1.53
C LYS A 385 18.40 6.95 -0.19
N ILE A 386 18.59 8.12 0.44
CA ILE A 386 17.87 8.55 1.63
C ILE A 386 16.67 9.40 1.20
N GLN A 387 15.49 9.14 1.76
CA GLN A 387 14.26 9.83 1.44
C GLN A 387 13.67 10.52 2.68
N ASN A 388 13.68 11.84 2.69
CA ASN A 388 13.21 12.66 3.83
C ASN A 388 12.00 13.54 3.45
N LEU A 389 11.34 13.26 2.32
CA LEU A 389 10.21 14.07 1.85
C LEU A 389 9.01 13.98 2.81
N LYS A 390 8.47 15.14 3.14
CA LYS A 390 7.21 15.30 3.89
C LYS A 390 6.16 15.94 3.02
N ASP A 391 4.93 15.43 3.07
CA ASP A 391 3.80 16.05 2.40
C ASP A 391 3.36 17.26 3.24
N LYS A 392 3.42 18.44 2.61
CA LYS A 392 3.11 19.72 3.25
C LYS A 392 1.67 19.79 3.76
N ASP A 393 0.76 19.06 3.11
CA ASP A 393 -0.67 19.09 3.42
C ASP A 393 -1.12 17.92 4.33
N PHE A 394 -0.19 17.07 4.81
CA PHE A 394 -0.51 16.00 5.76
C PHE A 394 -0.72 16.51 7.19
N GLY A 395 -0.13 17.67 7.54
CA GLY A 395 -0.17 18.23 8.90
C GLY A 395 0.53 17.37 9.96
N LYS A 396 0.52 17.81 11.22
CA LYS A 396 1.04 16.98 12.34
C LYS A 396 0.08 15.83 12.64
N ASN A 397 0.60 14.68 13.04
CA ASN A 397 -0.23 13.59 13.55
C ASN A 397 -0.82 13.99 14.90
N MET A 398 -2.11 13.72 15.09
CA MET A 398 -2.69 13.78 16.43
C MET A 398 -2.25 12.50 17.14
N LEU A 399 -1.32 12.64 18.08
CA LEU A 399 -0.78 11.53 18.87
C LEU A 399 -1.73 11.08 19.98
N HIS A 400 -2.75 11.90 20.23
CA HIS A 400 -3.79 11.70 21.23
C HIS A 400 -5.15 12.21 20.73
N LYS A 401 -6.21 11.75 21.39
CA LYS A 401 -7.58 12.21 21.16
C LYS A 401 -8.15 12.79 22.44
N ALA A 402 -8.43 14.09 22.39
CA ALA A 402 -8.93 14.86 23.51
C ALA A 402 -10.42 14.61 23.76
N HIS A 403 -10.79 14.53 25.05
CA HIS A 403 -12.17 14.43 25.54
C HIS A 403 -12.33 15.34 26.76
N VAL A 404 -13.57 15.73 27.04
CA VAL A 404 -13.90 16.45 28.28
C VAL A 404 -14.23 15.41 29.36
N ASN A 405 -13.22 15.03 30.13
CA ASN A 405 -13.37 14.08 31.23
C ASN A 405 -13.84 14.77 32.53
N PRO A 406 -14.55 14.06 33.44
CA PRO A 406 -14.94 14.60 34.73
C PRO A 406 -13.71 14.97 35.58
N PRO A 407 -13.77 15.99 36.45
CA PRO A 407 -12.62 16.39 37.27
C PRO A 407 -12.10 15.26 38.16
N ALA A 408 -10.81 14.94 38.02
CA ALA A 408 -10.14 13.90 38.79
C ALA A 408 -8.70 14.28 39.13
N LYS A 409 -8.22 13.79 40.27
CA LYS A 409 -6.79 13.69 40.56
C LYS A 409 -6.27 12.41 39.91
N VAL A 410 -5.26 12.54 39.07
CA VAL A 410 -4.65 11.40 38.38
C VAL A 410 -3.32 11.04 39.02
N THR A 411 -3.05 9.76 39.18
CA THR A 411 -1.78 9.25 39.71
C THR A 411 -1.37 7.97 39.00
N THR A 412 -0.07 7.68 38.94
CA THR A 412 0.47 6.47 38.30
C THR A 412 1.73 6.03 39.03
N SER A 413 1.99 4.73 39.07
CA SER A 413 3.29 4.19 39.50
C SER A 413 4.33 4.15 38.39
N LEU A 414 3.87 4.15 37.13
CA LEU A 414 4.73 4.09 35.95
C LEU A 414 5.70 5.28 35.88
N ARG A 415 6.93 5.00 35.47
CA ARG A 415 7.94 6.04 35.25
C ARG A 415 7.65 6.79 33.94
N ILE A 416 7.32 8.07 34.07
CA ILE A 416 6.95 8.94 32.94
C ILE A 416 8.15 9.17 32.01
N PHE A 417 7.90 9.12 30.71
CA PHE A 417 8.87 9.50 29.68
C PHE A 417 8.74 10.99 29.35
N GLN A 418 9.82 11.74 29.56
CA GLN A 418 9.90 13.17 29.25
C GLN A 418 8.72 14.00 29.81
N HIS A 419 7.95 14.64 28.93
CA HIS A 419 6.89 15.59 29.25
C HIS A 419 5.48 15.03 29.03
N TYR A 420 5.35 13.74 28.73
CA TYR A 420 4.09 13.04 28.40
C TYR A 420 3.39 12.54 29.66
N THR A 421 2.92 13.48 30.48
CA THR A 421 2.35 13.17 31.81
C THR A 421 0.89 12.71 31.73
N LEU A 422 0.42 12.05 32.80
CA LEU A 422 -0.95 11.52 32.86
C LEU A 422 -1.99 12.65 32.92
N GLU A 423 -1.65 13.76 33.58
CA GLU A 423 -2.48 14.95 33.67
C GLU A 423 -2.77 15.52 32.28
N LYS A 424 -1.73 15.65 31.44
CA LYS A 424 -1.88 16.12 30.06
C LYS A 424 -2.78 15.19 29.23
N ALA A 425 -2.66 13.88 29.43
CA ALA A 425 -3.51 12.90 28.76
C ALA A 425 -4.97 13.02 29.18
N TYR A 426 -5.21 13.15 30.49
CA TYR A 426 -6.55 13.26 31.03
C TYR A 426 -7.27 14.55 30.61
N GLU A 427 -6.52 15.66 30.52
CA GLU A 427 -6.98 16.98 30.07
C GLU A 427 -7.04 17.11 28.55
N GLY A 428 -6.63 16.09 27.79
CA GLY A 428 -6.64 16.09 26.33
C GLY A 428 -5.60 17.01 25.68
N MET A 429 -4.56 17.40 26.42
CA MET A 429 -3.46 18.24 25.92
C MET A 429 -2.39 17.45 25.16
N ASP A 430 -2.10 16.22 25.57
CA ASP A 430 -1.09 15.34 24.96
C ASP A 430 -1.43 13.85 25.22
N CYS A 431 -0.58 12.90 24.82
CA CYS A 431 -0.66 11.51 25.29
C CYS A 431 0.10 11.30 26.62
N PHE A 432 -0.21 10.22 27.31
CA PHE A 432 0.61 9.71 28.42
C PHE A 432 1.59 8.69 27.87
N TRP A 433 2.87 8.82 28.18
CA TRP A 433 3.90 7.88 27.72
C TRP A 433 4.87 7.58 28.86
N ALA A 434 5.09 6.29 29.10
CA ALA A 434 5.90 5.79 30.19
C ALA A 434 6.79 4.64 29.73
N PHE A 435 7.87 4.42 30.48
CA PHE A 435 8.74 3.25 30.29
C PHE A 435 7.98 1.94 30.53
N SER A 436 8.61 0.83 30.16
CA SER A 436 8.08 -0.53 30.29
C SER A 436 7.42 -0.79 31.66
N PRO A 437 6.11 -1.10 31.69
CA PRO A 437 5.41 -1.52 32.90
C PRO A 437 5.98 -2.79 33.53
N VAL A 438 5.89 -2.87 34.86
CA VAL A 438 6.11 -4.09 35.64
C VAL A 438 4.82 -4.55 36.30
N ALA A 439 4.74 -5.83 36.66
CA ALA A 439 3.59 -6.39 37.35
C ALA A 439 3.29 -5.63 38.65
N GLY A 440 2.05 -5.19 38.84
CA GLY A 440 1.60 -4.38 39.97
C GLY A 440 1.60 -2.87 39.71
N ASP A 441 2.08 -2.41 38.54
CA ASP A 441 1.93 -1.01 38.15
C ASP A 441 0.46 -0.63 37.95
N TYR A 442 0.15 0.64 38.16
CA TYR A 442 -1.21 1.16 38.05
C TYR A 442 -1.28 2.58 37.49
N ILE A 443 -2.45 2.91 36.94
CA ILE A 443 -2.90 4.26 36.58
C ILE A 443 -4.24 4.48 37.27
N LEU A 444 -4.36 5.55 38.06
CA LEU A 444 -5.51 5.80 38.93
C LEU A 444 -6.11 7.18 38.63
N PHE A 445 -7.42 7.20 38.46
CA PHE A 445 -8.24 8.40 38.28
C PHE A 445 -9.17 8.53 39.48
N THR A 446 -8.87 9.41 40.43
CA THR A 446 -9.69 9.66 41.62
C THR A 446 -10.56 10.89 41.41
N PHE A 447 -11.87 10.71 41.27
CA PHE A 447 -12.78 11.82 41.01
C PHE A 447 -12.87 12.77 42.19
N LEU A 448 -13.00 14.07 41.93
CA LEU A 448 -13.14 15.06 43.00
C LEU A 448 -14.45 14.88 43.80
N GLN A 449 -15.49 14.36 43.14
CA GLN A 449 -16.76 13.97 43.76
C GLN A 449 -17.22 12.63 43.19
N PRO A 450 -17.84 11.75 44.01
CA PRO A 450 -18.51 10.55 43.53
C PRO A 450 -19.49 10.85 42.40
N LEU A 451 -19.32 10.17 41.27
CA LEU A 451 -20.14 10.38 40.06
C LEU A 451 -20.68 9.08 39.51
N LYS A 452 -21.76 9.17 38.74
CA LYS A 452 -22.30 8.03 37.99
C LYS A 452 -21.66 8.03 36.60
N ALA A 453 -20.83 7.03 36.34
CA ALA A 453 -20.24 6.82 35.02
C ALA A 453 -21.10 5.83 34.22
N GLU A 454 -21.31 6.12 32.94
CA GLU A 454 -22.11 5.29 32.03
C GLU A 454 -21.22 4.36 31.21
N GLY A 455 -19.96 4.75 30.99
CA GLY A 455 -19.01 3.95 30.23
C GLY A 455 -17.63 4.57 30.19
N TYR A 456 -16.70 3.83 29.61
CA TYR A 456 -15.30 4.24 29.48
C TYR A 456 -14.72 3.78 28.15
N LEU A 457 -13.70 4.48 27.69
CA LEU A 457 -12.81 4.09 26.61
C LEU A 457 -11.39 4.52 26.97
N PHE A 458 -10.47 3.54 27.00
CA PHE A 458 -9.04 3.76 27.12
C PHE A 458 -8.35 3.16 25.90
N ARG A 459 -7.52 3.96 25.21
CA ARG A 459 -6.74 3.51 24.06
C ARG A 459 -5.26 3.66 24.34
N SER A 460 -4.55 2.57 24.09
CA SER A 460 -3.11 2.46 24.27
C SER A 460 -2.40 2.26 22.95
N GLY A 461 -1.22 2.85 22.81
CA GLY A 461 -0.50 3.03 21.55
C GLY A 461 -1.08 4.16 20.70
N ASN A 462 -0.29 4.64 19.74
CA ASN A 462 -0.72 5.63 18.75
C ASN A 462 -0.17 5.27 17.37
N MET A 463 -0.41 6.12 16.37
CA MET A 463 0.01 5.85 15.00
C MET A 463 1.54 5.83 14.80
N GLU A 464 2.30 6.55 15.61
CA GLU A 464 3.77 6.61 15.52
C GLU A 464 4.42 5.50 16.36
N HIS A 465 3.75 5.09 17.42
CA HIS A 465 4.17 4.06 18.37
C HIS A 465 3.04 3.04 18.57
N PRO A 466 2.67 2.25 17.54
CA PRO A 466 1.56 1.30 17.64
C PRO A 466 1.90 0.11 18.54
N GLY A 467 3.18 -0.16 18.81
CA GLY A 467 3.62 -1.24 19.70
C GLY A 467 3.62 -0.88 21.19
N ASP A 468 3.61 0.41 21.53
CA ASP A 468 3.71 0.89 22.91
C ASP A 468 2.35 0.81 23.60
N LYS A 469 1.92 -0.42 23.90
CA LYS A 469 0.58 -0.73 24.41
C LYS A 469 0.63 -1.27 25.84
N LEU A 470 -0.47 -1.08 26.56
CA LEU A 470 -0.79 -1.80 27.79
C LEU A 470 -1.26 -3.20 27.45
N PHE A 471 -0.56 -4.20 28.00
CA PHE A 471 -0.89 -5.62 27.90
C PHE A 471 -1.31 -6.15 29.26
N ASN A 472 -2.18 -7.18 29.28
CA ASN A 472 -2.62 -7.85 30.50
C ASN A 472 -3.02 -6.85 31.62
N THR A 473 -3.86 -5.88 31.25
CA THR A 473 -4.28 -4.77 32.10
C THR A 473 -5.80 -4.82 32.29
N THR A 474 -6.28 -4.66 33.52
CA THR A 474 -7.72 -4.61 33.86
C THR A 474 -8.19 -3.18 34.04
N VAL A 475 -9.49 -2.95 33.83
CA VAL A 475 -10.18 -1.73 34.23
C VAL A 475 -10.99 -2.05 35.49
N GLU A 476 -10.76 -1.28 36.54
CA GLU A 476 -11.28 -1.49 37.88
C GLU A 476 -11.91 -0.21 38.41
N VAL A 477 -12.94 -0.31 39.25
CA VAL A 477 -13.63 0.85 39.83
C VAL A 477 -13.78 0.74 41.34
N TRP A 478 -13.70 1.89 42.01
CA TRP A 478 -13.99 2.01 43.43
C TRP A 478 -15.40 2.59 43.64
N PRO A 479 -16.35 1.82 44.18
CA PRO A 479 -17.66 2.33 44.54
C PRO A 479 -17.58 3.33 45.70
N ALA A 480 -18.34 4.43 45.64
CA ALA A 480 -18.39 5.43 46.69
C ALA A 480 -19.26 5.04 47.89
N ALA A 481 -20.17 4.09 47.69
CA ALA A 481 -20.96 3.45 48.73
C ALA A 481 -20.80 1.93 48.62
N GLU A 482 -20.94 1.23 49.74
CA GLU A 482 -20.94 -0.23 49.77
C GLU A 482 -22.10 -0.73 48.89
N THR A 483 -21.76 -1.26 47.72
CA THR A 483 -22.75 -1.68 46.72
C THR A 483 -23.44 -2.96 47.17
N GLU A 484 -24.70 -3.15 46.76
CA GLU A 484 -25.43 -4.42 46.99
C GLU A 484 -24.63 -5.64 46.45
N LEU A 485 -23.80 -5.44 45.42
CA LEU A 485 -22.87 -6.44 44.88
C LEU A 485 -21.81 -6.91 45.90
N LEU A 486 -21.36 -6.05 46.81
CA LEU A 486 -20.44 -6.40 47.90
C LEU A 486 -21.18 -7.11 49.04
N LYS A 487 -22.46 -6.80 49.27
CA LYS A 487 -23.28 -7.47 50.30
C LYS A 487 -23.53 -8.94 49.98
N ASP A 488 -23.78 -9.27 48.70
CA ASP A 488 -23.93 -10.66 48.25
C ASP A 488 -22.62 -11.47 48.34
N ALA A 489 -21.46 -10.81 48.23
CA ALA A 489 -20.14 -11.44 48.36
C ALA A 489 -19.72 -11.72 49.81
N VAL A 490 -20.25 -10.96 50.78
CA VAL A 490 -19.94 -11.10 52.22
C VAL A 490 -20.98 -11.99 52.95
N GLY A 491 -22.20 -12.11 52.42
CA GLY A 491 -23.30 -12.85 53.07
C GLY A 491 -23.30 -14.38 52.88
N ASN A 492 -22.65 -14.91 51.84
CA ASN A 492 -22.58 -16.35 51.59
C ASN A 492 -21.13 -16.83 51.68
N GLY A 493 -20.83 -17.70 52.64
CA GLY A 493 -19.50 -18.32 52.85
C GLY A 493 -19.04 -19.25 51.71
N GLY A 494 -19.03 -18.78 50.47
CA GLY A 494 -18.65 -19.54 49.28
C GLY A 494 -18.16 -18.63 48.16
N LYS A 495 -16.86 -18.74 47.85
CA LYS A 495 -16.14 -18.20 46.68
C LYS A 495 -16.29 -16.69 46.45
N VAL A 496 -15.21 -15.95 46.75
CA VAL A 496 -15.00 -14.57 46.28
C VAL A 496 -15.38 -14.50 44.80
N ASN A 497 -16.42 -13.74 44.45
CA ASN A 497 -16.78 -13.51 43.05
C ASN A 497 -15.52 -12.97 42.34
N ASP A 498 -15.12 -13.60 41.23
CA ASP A 498 -13.91 -13.28 40.43
C ASP A 498 -13.84 -11.81 39.93
N GLN A 499 -14.84 -10.99 40.28
CA GLN A 499 -14.98 -9.58 39.92
C GLN A 499 -14.47 -8.62 41.00
N THR A 500 -14.31 -9.02 42.26
CA THR A 500 -13.84 -8.13 43.33
C THR A 500 -12.36 -8.39 43.64
N THR A 501 -11.55 -7.34 43.59
CA THR A 501 -10.12 -7.42 43.94
C THR A 501 -9.94 -7.49 45.46
N LYS A 502 -8.78 -7.98 45.91
CA LYS A 502 -8.46 -8.12 47.34
C LYS A 502 -8.52 -6.81 48.12
N ASP A 503 -8.28 -5.70 47.44
CA ASP A 503 -8.29 -4.36 48.01
C ASP A 503 -9.63 -3.64 47.88
N GLY A 504 -10.66 -4.28 47.30
CA GLY A 504 -12.05 -3.79 47.29
C GLY A 504 -12.52 -3.12 45.99
N TYR A 505 -11.68 -3.07 44.95
CA TYR A 505 -12.11 -2.61 43.63
C TYR A 505 -12.97 -3.67 42.92
N LEU A 506 -13.84 -3.20 42.02
CA LEU A 506 -14.60 -4.06 41.11
C LEU A 506 -13.97 -4.04 39.73
N LYS A 507 -13.59 -5.20 39.19
CA LYS A 507 -13.11 -5.37 37.83
C LYS A 507 -14.29 -5.29 36.85
N ILE A 508 -14.25 -4.31 35.95
CA ILE A 508 -15.31 -4.04 34.97
C ILE A 508 -14.88 -4.31 33.52
N GLY A 509 -13.59 -4.51 33.26
CA GLY A 509 -13.11 -4.87 31.94
C GLY A 509 -11.62 -5.18 31.87
N THR A 510 -11.15 -5.41 30.64
CA THR A 510 -9.76 -5.74 30.31
C THR A 510 -9.36 -5.06 29.02
N PHE A 511 -8.07 -4.73 28.89
CA PHE A 511 -7.49 -4.33 27.62
C PHE A 511 -7.41 -5.54 26.67
N ASP A 512 -7.94 -5.35 25.47
CA ASP A 512 -7.74 -6.24 24.33
C ASP A 512 -7.08 -5.47 23.20
N ASN A 513 -5.92 -5.96 22.74
CA ASN A 513 -5.10 -5.33 21.71
C ASN A 513 -4.87 -3.81 21.90
N GLY A 514 -4.68 -3.37 23.15
CA GLY A 514 -4.46 -1.98 23.52
C GLY A 514 -5.73 -1.12 23.64
N ILE A 515 -6.93 -1.71 23.62
CA ILE A 515 -8.19 -0.97 23.81
C ILE A 515 -8.95 -1.59 24.98
N ALA A 516 -9.48 -0.76 25.87
CA ALA A 516 -10.49 -1.17 26.84
C ALA A 516 -11.69 -0.22 26.72
N GLU A 517 -12.83 -0.75 26.26
CA GLU A 517 -14.09 -0.02 26.14
C GLU A 517 -15.21 -0.83 26.82
N GLY A 518 -16.11 -0.15 27.51
CA GLY A 518 -17.22 -0.83 28.18
C GLY A 518 -18.28 0.11 28.73
N ILE A 519 -19.47 -0.44 28.95
CA ILE A 519 -20.59 0.21 29.66
C ILE A 519 -20.47 -0.14 31.13
N ILE A 520 -20.60 0.86 32.01
CA ILE A 520 -20.58 0.64 33.46
C ILE A 520 -22.02 0.38 33.91
N SER A 521 -22.25 -0.78 34.53
CA SER A 521 -23.58 -1.16 34.99
C SER A 521 -24.13 -0.14 35.99
N PRO A 522 -25.40 0.29 35.85
CA PRO A 522 -26.05 1.16 36.83
C PRO A 522 -26.03 0.61 38.26
N SER A 523 -25.91 -0.71 38.44
CA SER A 523 -25.81 -1.37 39.75
C SER A 523 -24.53 -1.04 40.53
N VAL A 524 -23.48 -0.57 39.85
CA VAL A 524 -22.23 -0.10 40.50
C VAL A 524 -22.48 1.20 41.30
N GLY A 525 -23.52 1.96 40.95
CA GLY A 525 -23.84 3.22 41.61
C GLY A 525 -22.83 4.32 41.31
N LYS A 526 -22.60 5.21 42.28
CA LYS A 526 -21.59 6.26 42.16
C LYS A 526 -20.20 5.68 42.43
N ILE A 527 -19.22 6.05 41.61
CA ILE A 527 -17.82 5.65 41.75
C ILE A 527 -16.96 6.82 42.21
N GLN A 528 -15.97 6.52 43.06
CA GLN A 528 -14.98 7.46 43.56
C GLN A 528 -13.68 7.44 42.74
N ALA A 529 -13.35 6.30 42.12
CA ALA A 529 -12.16 6.16 41.30
C ALA A 529 -12.29 5.09 40.21
N ILE A 530 -11.47 5.23 39.16
CA ILE A 530 -11.18 4.20 38.16
C ILE A 530 -9.68 3.89 38.20
N ARG A 531 -9.31 2.62 38.19
CA ARG A 531 -7.93 2.14 38.15
C ARG A 531 -7.69 1.24 36.95
N LEU A 532 -6.60 1.48 36.24
CA LEU A 532 -6.02 0.52 35.30
C LEU A 532 -4.94 -0.25 36.05
N SER A 533 -5.10 -1.56 36.21
CA SER A 533 -4.15 -2.40 36.96
C SER A 533 -3.40 -3.33 36.01
N ILE A 534 -2.06 -3.29 36.06
CA ILE A 534 -1.17 -4.03 35.17
C ILE A 534 -0.70 -5.32 35.87
N HIS A 535 -0.96 -6.48 35.25
CA HIS A 535 -0.77 -7.78 35.91
C HIS A 535 0.50 -8.53 35.50
N SER A 536 1.24 -8.04 34.51
CA SER A 536 2.50 -8.65 34.07
C SER A 536 3.48 -7.62 33.55
N ASP A 537 4.76 -7.96 33.64
CA ASP A 537 5.83 -7.20 33.02
C ASP A 537 5.63 -7.09 31.50
N SER A 538 5.96 -5.94 30.94
CA SER A 538 5.88 -5.67 29.51
C SER A 538 7.27 -5.43 28.93
N PRO A 539 7.65 -6.10 27.83
CA PRO A 539 8.91 -5.84 27.14
C PRO A 539 8.90 -4.52 26.36
N VAL A 540 7.74 -3.86 26.24
CA VAL A 540 7.55 -2.60 25.50
C VAL A 540 7.03 -1.50 26.42
N TRP A 541 7.23 -0.26 26.00
CA TRP A 541 6.77 0.93 26.72
C TRP A 541 5.24 1.03 26.70
N ALA A 542 4.67 1.84 27.59
CA ALA A 542 3.23 2.03 27.68
C ALA A 542 2.85 3.45 27.26
N LEU A 543 1.96 3.56 26.27
CA LEU A 543 1.41 4.82 25.81
C LEU A 543 -0.11 4.80 25.93
N LEU A 544 -0.75 5.82 26.53
CA LEU A 544 -2.20 6.04 26.50
C LEU A 544 -2.50 7.28 25.66
N SER A 545 -3.23 7.09 24.57
CA SER A 545 -3.53 8.12 23.56
C SER A 545 -4.96 8.63 23.64
N GLU A 546 -5.88 7.90 24.26
CA GLU A 546 -7.28 8.31 24.43
C GLU A 546 -7.77 7.88 25.80
N ILE A 547 -8.33 8.84 26.53
CA ILE A 547 -9.02 8.60 27.82
C ILE A 547 -10.38 9.26 27.71
N LEU A 548 -11.43 8.47 27.80
CA LEU A 548 -12.81 8.93 27.81
C LEU A 548 -13.57 8.24 28.93
N ILE A 549 -14.12 9.02 29.84
CA ILE A 549 -15.04 8.57 30.89
C ILE A 549 -16.38 9.26 30.63
N LYS A 550 -17.38 8.49 30.25
CA LYS A 550 -18.73 9.00 29.94
C LYS A 550 -19.52 9.14 31.23
N THR A 551 -20.06 10.32 31.48
CA THR A 551 -20.95 10.61 32.61
C THR A 551 -22.30 11.09 32.08
N SER A 552 -23.35 10.83 32.83
CA SER A 552 -24.73 11.27 32.54
C SER A 552 -24.90 12.77 32.56
#